data_AF-A0A132ALG0-F1
#
_entry.id   AF-A0A132ALG0-F1
#
_cell.length_a   1.000
_cell.length_b   1.000
_cell.length_c   1.000
_cell.angle_alpha   90.00
_cell.angle_beta   90.00
_cell.angle_gamma   90.00
#
_symmetry.space_group_name_H-M   'P 1'
#
loop_
_entity.id
_entity.type
_entity.pdbx_description
1 polymer ?
#
loop_
_entity_poly.entity_id
_entity_poly.type
_entity_poly.pdbx_seq_one_letter_code
_entity_poly.pdbx_strand_id
1 'polypeptide(L)'
;MIGFQLRLKNLYRIEDIFRRYFEIANFFEWRCDYTIVQYQTKTIPWNYPVYRRALWIQIRAWILIAYTFTSLFIDDDIYCFQLNYFESILKTERLDLLGDFILIVLLILEYIWFRNFRSLRTYRLGFNNVIGRMIHYDKKRLTEKNHQILINKYNLMCLIYIGLYQLSRVIFSSLIIVLFILFKIGDDWDQIIFSFIIMFLAFLHSEIILGLFFVTFVHFTFTFEFLKTRLKQICVQAELLKNRNHSDILSYTIRKEYGDLFYETSTLNQTAQYYFMLHEALTKTSMIVGTIFFSRQIAINLFNSLVLFSVTAFSKLNKKYYKILNNWCCRLIISRNSKPLGLIIKNGMFIQKIQNNRLGFNLCGLYEMTAFKHLESFLLNFVFVLMFYKKFIMNTNKLT
;
A
#
# COMPACT_ATOMS: atom_id res chain seq x y z
N MET A 1 -2.36 6.93 21.42
CA MET A 1 -2.91 8.14 20.74
C MET A 1 -3.66 7.83 19.43
N ILE A 2 -3.23 6.86 18.60
CA ILE A 2 -3.92 6.47 17.35
C ILE A 2 -5.30 5.83 17.58
N GLY A 3 -5.50 5.15 18.72
CA GLY A 3 -6.77 4.49 19.07
C GLY A 3 -7.98 5.43 19.21
N PHE A 4 -7.78 6.75 19.28
CA PHE A 4 -8.87 7.71 19.49
C PHE A 4 -9.47 8.28 18.19
N GLN A 5 -8.72 8.32 17.08
CA GLN A 5 -9.20 8.92 15.82
C GLN A 5 -9.89 7.92 14.87
N LEU A 6 -9.71 6.61 15.06
CA LEU A 6 -10.38 5.60 14.24
C LEU A 6 -11.74 5.16 14.79
N ARG A 7 -12.30 5.81 15.83
CA ARG A 7 -13.67 5.51 16.28
C ARG A 7 -14.61 5.53 15.07
N LEU A 8 -15.33 4.42 14.90
CA LEU A 8 -16.39 4.28 13.90
C LEU A 8 -17.52 5.25 14.26
N LYS A 9 -17.33 6.55 14.01
CA LYS A 9 -18.48 7.43 13.85
C LYS A 9 -19.19 6.95 12.61
N ASN A 10 -20.48 6.68 12.72
CA ASN A 10 -21.32 6.38 11.57
C ASN A 10 -21.24 7.59 10.63
N LEU A 11 -20.54 7.42 9.50
CA LEU A 11 -20.44 8.44 8.48
C LEU A 11 -21.63 8.27 7.55
N TYR A 12 -22.44 9.33 7.43
CA TYR A 12 -23.62 9.34 6.59
C TYR A 12 -23.39 10.06 5.26
N ARG A 13 -22.20 10.64 5.04
CA ARG A 13 -21.89 11.43 3.84
C ARG A 13 -20.56 10.99 3.26
N ILE A 14 -20.50 10.88 1.93
CA ILE A 14 -19.29 10.53 1.18
C ILE A 14 -18.17 11.57 1.39
N GLU A 15 -18.52 12.85 1.49
CA GLU A 15 -17.57 13.92 1.81
C GLU A 15 -16.81 13.62 3.11
N ASP A 16 -17.52 13.21 4.17
CA ASP A 16 -16.92 12.91 5.47
C ASP A 16 -15.95 11.73 5.37
N ILE A 17 -16.24 10.77 4.48
CA ILE A 17 -15.34 9.64 4.20
C ILE A 17 -14.03 10.13 3.59
N PHE A 18 -14.08 11.04 2.61
CA PHE A 18 -12.87 11.59 1.98
C PHE A 18 -12.11 12.58 2.88
N ARG A 19 -12.80 13.33 3.75
CA ARG A 19 -12.14 14.14 4.79
C ARG A 19 -11.39 13.25 5.77
N ARG A 20 -12.05 12.19 6.26
CA ARG A 20 -11.44 11.20 7.13
C ARG A 20 -10.27 10.49 6.46
N TYR A 21 -10.37 10.19 5.17
CA TYR A 21 -9.22 9.70 4.40
C TYR A 21 -8.05 10.65 4.59
N PHE A 22 -8.23 11.90 4.18
CA PHE A 22 -7.16 12.89 4.18
C PHE A 22 -6.48 13.01 5.55
N GLU A 23 -7.26 13.04 6.63
CA GLU A 23 -6.73 13.07 8.00
C GLU A 23 -5.89 11.83 8.33
N ILE A 24 -6.34 10.65 7.94
CA ILE A 24 -5.62 9.40 8.19
C ILE A 24 -4.35 9.32 7.32
N ALA A 25 -4.39 9.77 6.07
CA ALA A 25 -3.23 9.81 5.18
C ALA A 25 -2.20 10.86 5.61
N ASN A 26 -2.64 12.03 6.11
CA ASN A 26 -1.78 12.98 6.83
C ASN A 26 -1.03 12.33 7.98
N PHE A 27 -1.70 11.41 8.70
CA PHE A 27 -1.10 10.71 9.81
C PHE A 27 -0.05 9.68 9.37
N PHE A 28 -0.43 8.71 8.53
CA PHE A 28 0.43 7.56 8.19
C PHE A 28 1.32 7.79 6.97
N GLU A 29 0.79 8.39 5.91
CA GLU A 29 1.43 8.46 4.60
C GLU A 29 2.32 9.69 4.46
N TRP A 30 1.79 10.88 4.72
CA TRP A 30 2.55 12.13 4.57
C TRP A 30 3.28 12.53 5.85
N ARG A 31 2.77 12.08 7.00
CA ARG A 31 3.34 12.33 8.34
C ARG A 31 3.39 13.83 8.68
N CYS A 32 2.53 14.64 8.05
CA CYS A 32 2.51 16.10 8.20
C CYS A 32 1.11 16.57 8.63
N ASP A 33 1.05 17.53 9.54
CA ASP A 33 -0.20 18.07 10.07
C ASP A 33 -0.62 19.33 9.29
N TYR A 34 -1.37 19.14 8.18
CA TYR A 34 -1.90 20.23 7.36
C TYR A 34 -3.34 19.97 6.90
N THR A 35 -4.06 21.02 6.50
CA THR A 35 -5.43 20.91 6.00
C THR A 35 -5.48 20.83 4.46
N ILE A 36 -6.54 20.24 3.91
CA ILE A 36 -6.74 20.18 2.46
C ILE A 36 -6.84 21.59 1.83
N VAL A 37 -7.40 22.55 2.57
CA VAL A 37 -7.52 23.96 2.14
C VAL A 37 -6.14 24.61 2.05
N GLN A 38 -5.27 24.39 3.03
CA GLN A 38 -3.88 24.87 2.97
C GLN A 38 -3.14 24.28 1.78
N TYR A 39 -3.36 23.00 1.47
CA TYR A 39 -2.76 22.38 0.30
C TYR A 39 -3.28 23.00 -1.01
N GLN A 40 -4.59 23.21 -1.15
CA GLN A 40 -5.20 23.80 -2.34
C GLN A 40 -4.79 25.26 -2.57
N THR A 41 -4.68 26.03 -1.48
CA THR A 41 -4.24 27.44 -1.52
C THR A 41 -2.73 27.60 -1.56
N LYS A 42 -1.98 26.49 -1.48
CA LYS A 42 -0.51 26.46 -1.46
C LYS A 42 0.12 27.20 -0.27
N THR A 43 -0.53 27.13 0.90
CA THR A 43 -0.17 27.86 2.13
C THR A 43 0.21 26.94 3.29
N ILE A 44 0.74 25.73 3.03
CA ILE A 44 1.24 24.85 4.10
C ILE A 44 2.43 25.55 4.79
N PRO A 45 2.35 25.80 6.12
CA PRO A 45 3.39 26.55 6.81
C PRO A 45 4.62 25.68 7.05
N TRP A 46 5.80 26.28 6.86
CA TRP A 46 7.12 25.66 7.06
C TRP A 46 7.59 25.77 8.50
N ASN A 47 6.84 25.18 9.44
CA ASN A 47 7.16 25.25 10.85
C ASN A 47 7.27 23.85 11.49
N TYR A 48 7.98 23.76 12.62
CA TYR A 48 8.16 22.51 13.35
C TYR A 48 6.83 21.81 13.70
N PRO A 49 5.76 22.49 14.17
CA PRO A 49 4.49 21.84 14.46
C PRO A 49 3.92 20.98 13.33
N VAL A 50 3.98 21.45 12.07
CA VAL A 50 3.46 20.71 10.90
C VAL A 50 4.29 19.45 10.62
N TYR A 51 5.62 19.53 10.75
CA TYR A 51 6.54 18.47 10.35
C TYR A 51 7.07 17.61 11.50
N ARG A 52 6.71 17.93 12.75
CA ARG A 52 7.18 17.22 13.96
C ARG A 52 7.00 15.71 13.83
N ARG A 53 5.83 15.25 13.38
CA ARG A 53 5.54 13.81 13.24
C ARG A 53 6.45 13.16 12.18
N ALA A 54 6.61 13.80 11.03
CA ALA A 54 7.51 13.33 9.98
C ALA A 54 8.94 13.15 10.51
N LEU A 55 9.47 14.15 11.22
CA LEU A 55 10.82 14.09 11.79
C LEU A 55 10.99 12.91 12.76
N TRP A 56 10.10 12.75 13.73
CA TRP A 56 10.19 11.66 14.71
C TRP A 56 10.08 10.27 14.07
N ILE A 57 9.15 10.10 13.12
CA ILE A 57 9.01 8.82 12.42
C ILE A 57 10.25 8.54 11.57
N GLN A 58 10.83 9.57 10.93
CA GLN A 58 12.02 9.45 10.09
C GLN A 58 13.26 9.07 10.91
N ILE A 59 13.49 9.74 12.04
CA ILE A 59 14.59 9.43 12.96
C ILE A 59 14.49 7.98 13.40
N ARG A 60 13.31 7.55 13.84
CA ARG A 60 13.06 6.15 14.23
C ARG A 60 13.28 5.17 13.08
N ALA A 61 12.84 5.50 11.86
CA ALA A 61 13.06 4.66 10.69
C ALA A 61 14.55 4.46 10.40
N TRP A 62 15.34 5.53 10.45
CA TRP A 62 16.78 5.46 10.22
C TRP A 62 17.54 4.76 11.34
N ILE A 63 17.13 4.93 12.60
CA ILE A 63 17.69 4.15 13.72
C ILE A 63 17.47 2.66 13.48
N LEU A 64 16.27 2.26 13.06
CA LEU A 64 15.97 0.86 12.75
C LEU A 64 16.74 0.34 11.54
N ILE A 65 16.84 1.13 10.46
CA ILE A 65 17.64 0.78 9.29
C ILE A 65 19.11 0.58 9.67
N ALA A 66 19.68 1.52 10.44
CA ALA A 66 21.06 1.44 10.90
C ALA A 66 21.26 0.21 11.79
N TYR A 67 20.39 -0.03 12.76
CA TYR A 67 20.45 -1.20 13.63
C TYR A 67 20.32 -2.52 12.86
N THR A 68 19.35 -2.63 11.95
CA THR A 68 19.19 -3.83 11.13
C THR A 68 20.42 -4.05 10.25
N PHE A 69 20.99 -2.98 9.68
CA PHE A 69 22.21 -3.05 8.90
C PHE A 69 23.41 -3.52 9.75
N THR A 70 23.65 -2.93 10.93
CA THR A 70 24.76 -3.35 11.80
C THR A 70 24.57 -4.80 12.25
N SER A 71 23.35 -5.21 12.62
CA SER A 71 23.05 -6.59 13.04
C SER A 71 23.24 -7.64 11.95
N LEU A 72 23.25 -7.24 10.67
CA LEU A 72 23.41 -8.15 9.53
C LEU A 72 24.85 -8.23 9.02
N PHE A 73 25.64 -7.17 9.19
CA PHE A 73 26.94 -7.03 8.55
C PHE A 73 28.12 -6.89 9.51
N ILE A 74 27.87 -6.74 10.82
CA ILE A 74 28.92 -6.62 11.84
C ILE A 74 28.78 -7.79 12.81
N ASP A 75 29.65 -8.79 12.66
CA ASP A 75 29.58 -10.06 13.40
C ASP A 75 29.99 -9.94 14.88
N ASP A 76 30.64 -8.83 15.28
CA ASP A 76 31.33 -8.68 16.58
C ASP A 76 30.82 -7.52 17.47
N ASP A 77 29.64 -6.97 17.21
CA ASP A 77 29.13 -5.84 18.01
C ASP A 77 28.54 -6.32 19.36
N ILE A 78 29.17 -5.93 20.47
CA ILE A 78 28.72 -6.17 21.86
C ILE A 78 27.26 -5.76 22.10
N TYR A 79 26.79 -4.73 21.38
CA TYR A 79 25.45 -4.16 21.52
C TYR A 79 24.42 -4.70 20.53
N CYS A 80 24.83 -5.45 19.50
CA CYS A 80 23.92 -6.05 18.54
C CYS A 80 23.64 -7.49 18.97
N PHE A 81 22.37 -7.89 18.99
CA PHE A 81 22.07 -9.29 19.21
C PHE A 81 22.55 -10.13 18.04
N GLN A 82 23.31 -11.18 18.35
CA GLN A 82 23.67 -12.20 17.38
C GLN A 82 22.40 -12.91 16.92
N LEU A 83 22.13 -12.89 15.60
CA LEU A 83 20.98 -13.58 15.00
C LEU A 83 20.96 -15.07 15.36
N ASN A 84 22.14 -15.69 15.50
CA ASN A 84 22.32 -17.07 15.92
C ASN A 84 21.65 -17.39 17.27
N TYR A 85 21.61 -16.43 18.19
CA TYR A 85 20.93 -16.60 19.48
C TYR A 85 19.41 -16.72 19.30
N PHE A 86 18.82 -15.85 18.47
CA PHE A 86 17.40 -15.94 18.12
C PHE A 86 17.07 -17.22 17.34
N GLU A 87 17.96 -17.64 16.45
CA GLU A 87 17.83 -18.89 15.71
C GLU A 87 17.73 -20.10 16.65
N SER A 88 18.57 -20.13 17.69
CA SER A 88 18.54 -21.16 18.73
C SER A 88 17.24 -21.14 19.54
N ILE A 89 16.79 -19.96 19.99
CA ILE A 89 15.54 -19.80 20.76
C ILE A 89 14.32 -20.21 19.92
N LEU A 90 14.23 -19.70 18.70
CA LEU A 90 13.10 -19.94 17.81
C LEU A 90 13.17 -21.32 17.15
N LYS A 91 14.31 -22.03 17.26
CA LYS A 91 14.60 -23.28 16.55
C LYS A 91 14.40 -23.11 15.04
N THR A 92 15.01 -22.07 14.48
CA THR A 92 14.94 -21.70 13.07
C THR A 92 16.32 -21.47 12.51
N GLU A 93 16.48 -21.60 11.20
CA GLU A 93 17.71 -21.26 10.51
C GLU A 93 17.53 -20.05 9.60
N ARG A 94 18.62 -19.32 9.34
CA ARG A 94 18.68 -18.24 8.35
C ARG A 94 17.73 -17.07 8.64
N LEU A 95 17.72 -16.60 9.89
CA LEU A 95 17.04 -15.35 10.27
C LEU A 95 17.67 -14.13 9.58
N ASP A 96 18.93 -14.23 9.16
CA ASP A 96 19.61 -13.24 8.30
C ASP A 96 18.78 -12.88 7.05
N LEU A 97 18.18 -13.87 6.38
CA LEU A 97 17.32 -13.65 5.21
C LEU A 97 16.06 -12.83 5.52
N LEU A 98 15.48 -13.01 6.71
CA LEU A 98 14.35 -12.21 7.16
C LEU A 98 14.78 -10.79 7.52
N GLY A 99 15.96 -10.64 8.13
CA GLY A 99 16.58 -9.34 8.38
C GLY A 99 16.82 -8.56 7.09
N ASP A 100 17.42 -9.19 6.08
CA ASP A 100 17.63 -8.61 4.74
C ASP A 100 16.31 -8.13 4.12
N PHE A 101 15.27 -8.95 4.21
CA PHE A 101 13.95 -8.58 3.72
C PHE A 101 13.37 -7.37 4.44
N ILE A 102 13.45 -7.34 5.78
CA ILE A 102 13.00 -6.20 6.58
C ILE A 102 13.77 -4.93 6.19
N LEU A 103 15.09 -5.02 6.02
CA LEU A 103 15.93 -3.90 5.60
C LEU A 103 15.49 -3.35 4.23
N ILE A 104 15.28 -4.23 3.24
CA ILE A 104 14.78 -3.85 1.91
C ILE A 104 13.41 -3.16 2.02
N VAL A 105 12.48 -3.72 2.81
CA VAL A 105 11.14 -3.16 3.02
C VAL A 105 11.24 -1.76 3.62
N LEU A 106 12.05 -1.57 4.66
CA LEU A 106 12.25 -0.27 5.31
C LEU A 106 12.81 0.77 4.33
N LEU A 107 13.86 0.42 3.58
CA LEU A 107 14.47 1.32 2.59
C LEU A 107 13.47 1.74 1.50
N ILE A 108 12.70 0.79 0.98
CA ILE A 108 11.70 1.09 -0.06
C ILE A 108 10.59 2.00 0.48
N LEU A 109 10.10 1.76 1.70
CA LEU A 109 9.06 2.57 2.32
C LEU A 109 9.53 4.01 2.57
N GLU A 110 10.76 4.19 3.05
CA GLU A 110 11.33 5.51 3.28
C GLU A 110 11.63 6.26 1.97
N TYR A 111 12.05 5.55 0.91
CA TYR A 111 12.16 6.13 -0.43
C TYR A 111 10.82 6.67 -0.94
N ILE A 112 9.73 5.92 -0.74
CA ILE A 112 8.39 6.34 -1.15
C ILE A 112 7.92 7.53 -0.35
N TRP A 113 8.13 7.52 0.96
CA TRP A 113 7.83 8.66 1.80
C TRP A 113 8.57 9.91 1.30
N PHE A 114 9.89 9.84 1.07
CA PHE A 114 10.69 10.96 0.60
C PHE A 114 10.18 11.53 -0.73
N ARG A 115 9.82 10.64 -1.66
CA ARG A 115 9.24 11.03 -2.94
C ARG A 115 7.89 11.74 -2.80
N ASN A 116 6.99 11.19 -1.99
CA ASN A 116 5.69 11.80 -1.73
C ASN A 116 5.86 13.14 -1.01
N PHE A 117 6.78 13.22 -0.07
CA PHE A 117 7.15 14.45 0.62
C PHE A 117 7.61 15.51 -0.37
N ARG A 118 8.51 15.19 -1.32
CA ARG A 118 8.92 16.11 -2.38
C ARG A 118 7.75 16.59 -3.25
N SER A 119 6.81 15.68 -3.55
CA SER A 119 5.60 16.00 -4.33
C SER A 119 4.64 16.90 -3.52
N LEU A 120 4.53 16.67 -2.22
CA LEU A 120 3.78 17.51 -1.29
C LEU A 120 4.39 18.91 -1.20
N ARG A 121 5.73 19.04 -1.08
CA ARG A 121 6.44 20.32 -1.05
C ARG A 121 6.14 21.20 -2.27
N THR A 122 5.96 20.57 -3.43
CA THR A 122 5.73 21.25 -4.70
C THR A 122 4.25 21.40 -5.04
N TYR A 123 3.34 20.96 -4.16
CA TYR A 123 1.89 20.91 -4.39
C TYR A 123 1.51 20.13 -5.66
N ARG A 124 2.31 19.11 -5.98
CA ARG A 124 2.13 18.21 -7.14
C ARG A 124 1.66 16.82 -6.73
N LEU A 125 1.23 16.65 -5.49
CA LEU A 125 0.66 15.41 -5.02
C LEU A 125 -0.74 15.23 -5.64
N GLY A 126 -0.80 14.51 -6.77
CA GLY A 126 -2.05 14.30 -7.52
C GLY A 126 -3.16 13.70 -6.66
N PHE A 127 -2.79 12.93 -5.65
CA PHE A 127 -3.72 12.28 -4.75
C PHE A 127 -4.53 13.29 -3.92
N ASN A 128 -3.89 14.33 -3.38
CA ASN A 128 -4.58 15.43 -2.69
C ASN A 128 -5.49 16.22 -3.63
N ASN A 129 -5.09 16.40 -4.89
CA ASN A 129 -5.93 17.07 -5.89
C ASN A 129 -7.23 16.29 -6.13
N VAL A 130 -7.13 14.96 -6.21
CA VAL A 130 -8.29 14.07 -6.36
C VAL A 130 -9.19 14.13 -5.13
N ILE A 131 -8.64 13.97 -3.92
CA ILE A 131 -9.42 14.10 -2.68
C ILE A 131 -10.11 15.45 -2.60
N GLY A 132 -9.39 16.54 -2.84
CA GLY A 132 -9.94 17.89 -2.74
C GLY A 132 -11.18 18.07 -3.61
N ARG A 133 -11.17 17.51 -4.83
CA ARG A 133 -12.37 17.49 -5.70
C ARG A 133 -13.49 16.60 -5.17
N MET A 134 -13.14 15.41 -4.65
CA MET A 134 -14.11 14.45 -4.13
C MET A 134 -14.80 14.93 -2.85
N ILE A 135 -14.12 15.71 -2.01
CA ILE A 135 -14.71 16.36 -0.83
C ILE A 135 -15.81 17.35 -1.25
N HIS A 136 -15.59 18.10 -2.33
CA HIS A 136 -16.56 19.07 -2.85
C HIS A 136 -17.59 18.45 -3.82
N TYR A 137 -17.71 17.12 -3.85
CA TYR A 137 -18.65 16.45 -4.74
C TYR A 137 -20.11 16.67 -4.31
N ASP A 138 -20.95 17.13 -5.23
CA ASP A 138 -22.38 17.37 -4.95
C ASP A 138 -23.14 16.05 -4.74
N LYS A 139 -23.71 15.90 -3.54
CA LYS A 139 -24.49 14.72 -3.12
C LYS A 139 -25.67 14.44 -4.05
N LYS A 140 -26.27 15.47 -4.64
CA LYS A 140 -27.44 15.31 -5.52
C LYS A 140 -27.14 14.52 -6.80
N ARG A 141 -25.86 14.33 -7.13
CA ARG A 141 -25.44 13.58 -8.32
C ARG A 141 -25.48 12.06 -8.15
N LEU A 142 -25.45 11.54 -6.93
CA LEU A 142 -25.59 10.10 -6.67
C LEU A 142 -27.04 9.76 -6.31
N THR A 143 -27.56 8.70 -6.93
CA THR A 143 -28.81 8.09 -6.48
C THR A 143 -28.68 7.59 -5.03
N GLU A 144 -29.73 7.80 -4.23
CA GLU A 144 -29.74 7.46 -2.80
C GLU A 144 -29.37 6.00 -2.54
N LYS A 145 -29.88 5.08 -3.37
CA LYS A 145 -29.53 3.66 -3.32
C LYS A 145 -28.02 3.42 -3.46
N ASN A 146 -27.37 4.07 -4.40
CA ASN A 146 -25.94 3.91 -4.63
C ASN A 146 -25.11 4.57 -3.52
N HIS A 147 -25.58 5.70 -3.00
CA HIS A 147 -24.99 6.38 -1.85
C HIS A 147 -24.97 5.46 -0.62
N GLN A 148 -26.12 4.87 -0.27
CA GLN A 148 -26.21 3.95 0.87
C GLN A 148 -25.35 2.69 0.69
N ILE A 149 -25.31 2.12 -0.53
CA ILE A 149 -24.45 0.96 -0.83
C ILE A 149 -22.98 1.29 -0.59
N LEU A 150 -22.52 2.46 -1.03
CA LEU A 150 -21.12 2.88 -0.85
C LEU A 150 -20.78 3.08 0.62
N ILE A 151 -21.66 3.71 1.39
CA ILE A 151 -21.48 3.92 2.83
C ILE A 151 -21.43 2.58 3.57
N ASN A 152 -22.38 1.67 3.30
CA ASN A 152 -22.40 0.36 3.94
C ASN A 152 -21.13 -0.44 3.62
N LYS A 153 -20.67 -0.41 2.36
CA LYS A 153 -19.40 -1.03 1.98
C LYS A 153 -18.21 -0.41 2.70
N TYR A 154 -18.15 0.92 2.81
CA TYR A 154 -17.08 1.61 3.53
C TYR A 154 -17.04 1.22 5.00
N ASN A 155 -18.19 1.22 5.67
CA ASN A 155 -18.30 0.85 7.09
C ASN A 155 -17.87 -0.60 7.32
N LEU A 156 -18.29 -1.52 6.43
CA LEU A 156 -17.86 -2.92 6.48
C LEU A 156 -16.35 -3.05 6.29
N MET A 157 -15.78 -2.36 5.30
CA MET A 157 -14.32 -2.34 5.09
C MET A 157 -13.61 -1.81 6.33
N CYS A 158 -14.05 -0.68 6.88
CA CYS A 158 -13.45 -0.11 8.09
C CYS A 158 -13.53 -1.09 9.26
N LEU A 159 -14.66 -1.75 9.49
CA LEU A 159 -14.81 -2.74 10.55
C LEU A 159 -13.79 -3.89 10.39
N ILE A 160 -13.71 -4.47 9.20
CA ILE A 160 -12.78 -5.57 8.91
C ILE A 160 -11.33 -5.12 9.11
N TYR A 161 -10.93 -4.01 8.49
CA TYR A 161 -9.54 -3.58 8.48
C TYR A 161 -9.08 -2.99 9.81
N ILE A 162 -9.96 -2.27 10.54
CA ILE A 162 -9.66 -1.84 11.91
C ILE A 162 -9.55 -3.07 12.83
N GLY A 163 -10.42 -4.07 12.67
CA GLY A 163 -10.33 -5.32 13.42
C GLY A 163 -8.99 -6.03 13.19
N LEU A 164 -8.59 -6.20 11.93
CA LEU A 164 -7.29 -6.78 11.57
C LEU A 164 -6.11 -5.96 12.11
N TYR A 165 -6.20 -4.63 12.02
CA TYR A 165 -5.18 -3.73 12.58
C TYR A 165 -5.05 -3.91 14.10
N GLN A 166 -6.15 -3.86 14.86
CA GLN A 166 -6.09 -4.05 16.32
C GLN A 166 -5.59 -5.44 16.70
N LEU A 167 -6.04 -6.49 15.99
CA LEU A 167 -5.55 -7.85 16.20
C LEU A 167 -4.03 -7.92 15.99
N SER A 168 -3.53 -7.35 14.89
CA SER A 168 -2.09 -7.31 14.62
C SER A 168 -1.31 -6.61 15.74
N ARG A 169 -1.84 -5.49 16.27
CA ARG A 169 -1.20 -4.77 17.38
C ARG A 169 -1.13 -5.59 18.65
N VAL A 170 -2.20 -6.31 19.00
CA VAL A 170 -2.22 -7.20 20.17
C VAL A 170 -1.19 -8.31 20.01
N ILE A 171 -1.14 -8.95 18.83
CA ILE A 171 -0.16 -10.00 18.52
C ILE A 171 1.26 -9.46 18.66
N PHE A 172 1.59 -8.34 18.02
CA PHE A 172 2.93 -7.75 18.10
C PHE A 172 3.30 -7.33 19.53
N SER A 173 2.36 -6.75 20.29
CA SER A 173 2.59 -6.37 21.69
C SER A 173 2.88 -7.58 22.56
N SER A 174 2.13 -8.68 22.38
CA SER A 174 2.35 -9.93 23.11
C SER A 174 3.71 -10.55 22.77
N LEU A 175 4.13 -10.50 21.51
CA LEU A 175 5.42 -11.02 21.05
C LEU A 175 6.59 -10.28 21.70
N ILE A 176 6.50 -8.96 21.86
CA ILE A 176 7.54 -8.16 22.54
C ILE A 176 7.66 -8.54 24.01
N ILE A 177 6.53 -8.74 24.69
CA ILE A 177 6.51 -9.14 26.10
C ILE A 177 7.15 -10.53 26.26
N VAL A 178 6.79 -11.49 25.39
CA VAL A 178 7.38 -12.83 25.41
C VAL A 178 8.88 -12.78 25.16
N LEU A 179 9.32 -12.04 24.14
CA LEU A 179 10.74 -11.84 23.86
C LEU A 179 11.46 -11.22 25.07
N PHE A 180 10.88 -10.20 25.69
CA PHE A 180 11.45 -9.58 26.89
C PHE A 180 11.60 -10.55 28.06
N ILE A 181 10.61 -11.43 28.28
CA ILE A 181 10.69 -12.47 29.33
C ILE A 181 11.80 -13.47 29.02
N LEU A 182 11.93 -13.89 27.75
CA LEU A 182 13.00 -14.78 27.31
C LEU A 182 14.38 -14.14 27.48
N PHE A 183 14.51 -12.84 27.23
CA PHE A 183 15.75 -12.10 27.40
C PHE A 183 16.20 -11.94 28.85
N LYS A 184 15.26 -11.88 29.79
CA LYS A 184 15.59 -11.79 31.23
C LYS A 184 16.35 -13.03 31.75
N ILE A 185 16.43 -14.09 30.96
CA ILE A 185 17.19 -15.30 31.28
C ILE A 185 18.70 -15.12 30.97
N GLY A 186 19.08 -14.10 30.19
CA GLY A 186 20.49 -13.72 29.98
C GLY A 186 21.02 -12.80 31.07
N ASP A 187 22.33 -12.90 31.38
CA ASP A 187 22.94 -12.21 32.53
C ASP A 187 23.37 -10.74 32.28
N ASP A 188 23.30 -10.22 31.04
CA ASP A 188 23.77 -8.86 30.71
C ASP A 188 22.62 -7.82 30.59
N TRP A 189 22.50 -6.98 31.62
CA TRP A 189 21.44 -5.96 31.71
C TRP A 189 21.53 -4.86 30.65
N ASP A 190 22.72 -4.45 30.25
CA ASP A 190 22.88 -3.34 29.31
C ASP A 190 22.39 -3.75 27.91
N GLN A 191 22.75 -4.96 27.48
CA GLN A 191 22.28 -5.54 26.22
C GLN A 191 20.76 -5.73 26.22
N ILE A 192 20.18 -6.17 27.34
CA ILE A 192 18.73 -6.34 27.48
C ILE A 192 18.00 -5.00 27.36
N ILE A 193 18.47 -3.97 28.05
CA ILE A 193 17.85 -2.63 28.02
C ILE A 193 17.92 -2.05 26.61
N PHE A 194 19.10 -2.06 26.00
CA PHE A 194 19.29 -1.54 24.65
C PHE A 194 18.37 -2.24 23.65
N SER A 195 18.29 -3.56 23.73
CA SER A 195 17.49 -4.33 22.79
C SER A 195 15.99 -4.21 23.02
N PHE A 196 15.56 -4.04 24.27
CA PHE A 196 14.19 -3.69 24.57
C PHE A 196 13.81 -2.35 23.93
N ILE A 197 14.69 -1.34 24.00
CA ILE A 197 14.49 -0.05 23.33
C ILE A 197 14.36 -0.24 21.82
N ILE A 198 15.26 -1.00 21.20
CA ILE A 198 15.21 -1.24 19.75
C ILE A 198 13.94 -2.00 19.34
N MET A 199 13.57 -3.06 20.05
CA MET A 199 12.33 -3.80 19.81
C MET A 199 11.10 -2.91 19.98
N PHE A 200 11.09 -2.03 20.98
CA PHE A 200 10.01 -1.07 21.18
C PHE A 200 9.93 -0.07 20.03
N LEU A 201 11.06 0.44 19.55
CA LEU A 201 11.10 1.30 18.36
C LEU A 201 10.61 0.56 17.11
N ALA A 202 11.03 -0.70 16.93
CA ALA A 202 10.62 -1.55 15.82
C ALA A 202 9.10 -1.78 15.83
N PHE A 203 8.53 -2.03 17.00
CA PHE A 203 7.09 -2.15 17.21
C PHE A 203 6.34 -0.88 16.85
N LEU A 204 6.77 0.26 17.40
CA LEU A 204 6.12 1.53 17.10
C LEU A 204 6.23 1.87 15.61
N HIS A 205 7.29 1.43 14.93
CA HIS A 205 7.46 1.62 13.49
C HIS A 205 6.59 0.66 12.68
N SER A 206 6.50 -0.62 13.07
CA SER A 206 5.64 -1.60 12.42
C SER A 206 4.16 -1.22 12.53
N GLU A 207 3.72 -0.62 13.65
CA GLU A 207 2.36 -0.06 13.77
C GLU A 207 2.07 0.99 12.69
N ILE A 208 3.03 1.86 12.36
CA ILE A 208 2.86 2.89 11.33
C ILE A 208 2.83 2.26 9.94
N ILE A 209 3.70 1.29 9.67
CA ILE A 209 3.73 0.58 8.38
C ILE A 209 2.40 -0.17 8.16
N LEU A 210 1.94 -0.94 9.16
CA LEU A 210 0.67 -1.65 9.10
C LEU A 210 -0.48 -0.68 8.89
N GLY A 211 -0.50 0.41 9.65
CA GLY A 211 -1.45 1.50 9.49
C GLY A 211 -1.46 2.02 8.05
N LEU A 212 -0.30 2.34 7.48
CA LEU A 212 -0.17 2.79 6.09
C LEU A 212 -0.80 1.78 5.11
N PHE A 213 -0.45 0.50 5.18
CA PHE A 213 -1.01 -0.51 4.29
C PHE A 213 -2.54 -0.62 4.39
N PHE A 214 -3.07 -0.69 5.62
CA PHE A 214 -4.52 -0.80 5.83
C PHE A 214 -5.27 0.42 5.32
N VAL A 215 -4.73 1.59 5.61
CA VAL A 215 -5.26 2.89 5.19
C VAL A 215 -5.30 2.93 3.69
N THR A 216 -4.16 2.80 3.01
CA THR A 216 -4.06 2.83 1.56
C THR A 216 -4.99 1.79 0.91
N PHE A 217 -5.16 0.61 1.53
CA PHE A 217 -6.05 -0.43 1.02
C PHE A 217 -7.54 -0.04 1.07
N VAL A 218 -8.05 0.34 2.25
CA VAL A 218 -9.46 0.76 2.45
C VAL A 218 -9.80 1.87 1.46
N HIS A 219 -8.86 2.79 1.35
CA HIS A 219 -8.97 3.99 0.58
C HIS A 219 -9.02 3.79 -0.93
N PHE A 220 -8.07 3.07 -1.51
CA PHE A 220 -8.14 2.77 -2.95
C PHE A 220 -9.37 1.93 -3.27
N THR A 221 -9.71 0.96 -2.42
CA THR A 221 -10.89 0.12 -2.65
C THR A 221 -12.18 0.94 -2.66
N PHE A 222 -12.37 1.83 -1.69
CA PHE A 222 -13.52 2.72 -1.65
C PHE A 222 -13.53 3.68 -2.85
N THR A 223 -12.40 4.32 -3.14
CA THR A 223 -12.30 5.30 -4.24
C THR A 223 -12.62 4.66 -5.59
N PHE A 224 -12.13 3.44 -5.84
CA PHE A 224 -12.47 2.71 -7.06
C PHE A 224 -13.94 2.32 -7.14
N GLU A 225 -14.54 1.84 -6.05
CA GLU A 225 -15.98 1.53 -6.04
C GLU A 225 -16.83 2.79 -6.22
N PHE A 226 -16.41 3.93 -5.65
CA PHE A 226 -17.04 5.23 -5.86
C PHE A 226 -16.99 5.66 -7.33
N LEU A 227 -15.79 5.70 -7.94
CA LEU A 227 -15.60 6.08 -9.34
C LEU A 227 -16.35 5.15 -10.30
N LYS A 228 -16.33 3.84 -10.03
CA LYS A 228 -17.10 2.83 -10.78
C LYS A 228 -18.60 3.06 -10.68
N THR A 229 -19.10 3.44 -9.52
CA THR A 229 -20.52 3.71 -9.31
C THR A 229 -20.96 4.95 -10.07
N ARG A 230 -20.15 6.02 -10.05
CA ARG A 230 -20.36 7.22 -10.86
C ARG A 230 -20.38 6.91 -12.36
N LEU A 231 -19.38 6.15 -12.84
CA LEU A 231 -19.35 5.73 -14.24
C LEU A 231 -20.62 5.01 -14.67
N LYS A 232 -21.11 4.07 -13.85
CA LYS A 232 -22.35 3.34 -14.13
C LYS A 232 -23.56 4.27 -14.22
N GLN A 233 -23.66 5.27 -13.34
CA GLN A 233 -24.75 6.25 -13.40
C GLN A 233 -24.71 7.08 -14.68
N ILE A 234 -23.53 7.55 -15.08
CA ILE A 234 -23.33 8.26 -16.35
C ILE A 234 -23.75 7.40 -17.54
N CYS A 235 -23.39 6.11 -17.55
CA CYS A 235 -23.81 5.18 -18.61
C CYS A 235 -25.33 5.01 -18.67
N VAL A 236 -26.01 4.85 -17.53
CA VAL A 236 -27.48 4.72 -17.47
C VAL A 236 -28.14 6.01 -17.96
N GLN A 237 -27.63 7.19 -17.57
CA GLN A 237 -28.14 8.47 -18.06
C GLN A 237 -27.94 8.64 -19.57
N ALA A 238 -26.79 8.22 -20.10
CA ALA A 238 -26.50 8.26 -21.54
C ALA A 238 -27.42 7.33 -22.35
N GLU A 239 -27.77 6.16 -21.80
CA GLU A 239 -28.70 5.22 -22.42
C GLU A 239 -30.14 5.76 -22.44
N LEU A 240 -30.59 6.36 -21.34
CA LEU A 240 -31.90 7.02 -21.26
C LEU A 240 -32.01 8.19 -22.25
N LEU A 241 -30.93 8.93 -22.46
CA LEU A 241 -30.84 10.02 -23.43
C LEU A 241 -31.02 9.54 -24.86
N LYS A 242 -30.31 8.45 -25.22
CA LYS A 242 -30.38 7.87 -26.57
C LYS A 242 -31.81 7.54 -26.97
N ASN A 243 -32.60 7.05 -26.00
CA ASN A 243 -33.97 6.64 -26.26
C ASN A 243 -34.97 7.81 -26.34
N ARG A 244 -34.57 9.04 -26.00
CA ARG A 244 -35.48 10.18 -25.83
C ARG A 244 -35.36 11.30 -26.86
N ASN A 245 -34.54 11.17 -27.92
CA ASN A 245 -34.35 12.20 -28.96
C ASN A 245 -34.20 13.64 -28.41
N HIS A 246 -33.61 13.81 -27.22
CA HIS A 246 -33.65 15.07 -26.48
C HIS A 246 -32.28 15.78 -26.41
N SER A 247 -32.35 17.09 -26.69
CA SER A 247 -31.51 18.26 -26.37
C SER A 247 -29.99 18.11 -26.15
N ASP A 248 -29.23 18.94 -26.86
CA ASP A 248 -27.77 19.11 -26.72
C ASP A 248 -27.28 19.44 -25.30
N ILE A 249 -28.11 20.09 -24.47
CA ILE A 249 -27.77 20.51 -23.11
C ILE A 249 -27.47 19.32 -22.18
N LEU A 250 -28.28 18.26 -22.28
CA LEU A 250 -28.10 17.07 -21.46
C LEU A 250 -26.90 16.24 -21.96
N SER A 251 -26.63 16.26 -23.27
CA SER A 251 -25.40 15.70 -23.87
C SER A 251 -24.15 16.42 -23.35
N TYR A 252 -24.18 17.77 -23.30
CA TYR A 252 -23.08 18.57 -22.74
C TYR A 252 -22.81 18.24 -21.28
N THR A 253 -23.87 18.11 -20.46
CA THR A 253 -23.75 17.79 -19.03
C THR A 253 -23.08 16.44 -18.81
N ILE A 254 -23.49 15.40 -19.55
CA ILE A 254 -22.89 14.06 -19.50
C ILE A 254 -21.43 14.09 -19.94
N ARG A 255 -21.11 14.80 -21.03
CA ARG A 255 -19.72 14.91 -21.52
C ARG A 255 -18.82 15.59 -20.49
N LYS A 256 -19.32 16.66 -19.84
CA LYS A 256 -18.60 17.36 -18.78
C LYS A 256 -18.34 16.43 -17.60
N GLU A 257 -19.36 15.73 -17.11
CA GLU A 257 -19.22 14.82 -15.97
C GLU A 257 -18.29 13.64 -16.28
N TYR A 258 -18.37 13.10 -17.49
CA TYR A 258 -17.44 12.08 -17.97
C TYR A 258 -16.00 12.60 -18.04
N GLY A 259 -15.81 13.81 -18.56
CA GLY A 259 -14.49 14.47 -18.61
C GLY A 259 -13.87 14.67 -17.23
N ASP A 260 -14.67 15.12 -16.26
CA ASP A 260 -14.25 15.26 -14.86
C ASP A 260 -13.87 13.90 -14.26
N LEU A 261 -14.72 12.88 -14.44
CA LEU A 261 -14.47 11.53 -13.96
C LEU A 261 -13.21 10.92 -14.59
N PHE A 262 -12.98 11.17 -15.87
CA PHE A 262 -11.79 10.73 -16.59
C PHE A 262 -10.53 11.40 -16.05
N TYR A 263 -10.57 12.72 -15.83
CA TYR A 263 -9.45 13.46 -15.24
C TYR A 263 -9.11 12.93 -13.84
N GLU A 264 -10.11 12.72 -12.99
CA GLU A 264 -9.94 12.17 -11.63
C GLU A 264 -9.34 10.76 -11.68
N THR A 265 -9.89 9.90 -12.56
CA THR A 265 -9.41 8.54 -12.80
C THR A 265 -7.96 8.53 -13.29
N SER A 266 -7.61 9.37 -14.25
CA SER A 266 -6.26 9.47 -14.80
C SER A 266 -5.25 9.94 -13.75
N THR A 267 -5.62 10.97 -13.00
CA THR A 267 -4.79 11.51 -11.91
C THR A 267 -4.60 10.47 -10.80
N LEU A 268 -5.68 9.79 -10.40
CA LEU A 268 -5.62 8.70 -9.43
C LEU A 268 -4.70 7.59 -9.92
N ASN A 269 -4.84 7.15 -11.18
CA ASN A 269 -4.00 6.10 -11.76
C ASN A 269 -2.51 6.49 -11.76
N GLN A 270 -2.18 7.72 -12.15
CA GLN A 270 -0.80 8.23 -12.10
C GLN A 270 -0.21 8.24 -10.69
N THR A 271 -1.03 8.41 -9.66
CA THR A 271 -0.56 8.36 -8.26
C THR A 271 -0.49 6.92 -7.75
N ALA A 272 -1.48 6.12 -8.09
CA ALA A 272 -1.67 4.77 -7.59
C ALA A 272 -0.68 3.77 -8.22
N GLN A 273 -0.20 4.02 -9.44
CA GLN A 273 0.79 3.17 -10.12
C GLN A 273 2.03 2.89 -9.26
N TYR A 274 2.48 3.87 -8.47
CA TYR A 274 3.66 3.71 -7.63
C TYR A 274 3.39 2.84 -6.41
N TYR A 275 2.20 2.98 -5.83
CA TYR A 275 1.75 2.11 -4.75
C TYR A 275 1.57 0.67 -5.22
N PHE A 276 1.10 0.45 -6.45
CA PHE A 276 0.94 -0.91 -6.99
C PHE A 276 2.26 -1.55 -7.36
N MET A 277 3.15 -0.78 -8.00
CA MET A 277 4.50 -1.25 -8.28
C MET A 277 5.23 -1.62 -6.98
N LEU A 278 5.08 -0.80 -5.93
CA LEU A 278 5.60 -1.11 -4.60
C LEU A 278 5.02 -2.41 -4.07
N HIS A 279 3.69 -2.49 -4.02
CA HIS A 279 3.00 -3.63 -3.42
C HIS A 279 3.37 -4.91 -4.18
N GLU A 280 3.48 -4.84 -5.50
CA GLU A 280 3.98 -5.94 -6.33
C GLU A 280 5.42 -6.31 -5.98
N ALA A 281 6.34 -5.35 -5.91
CA ALA A 281 7.74 -5.58 -5.53
C ALA A 281 7.82 -6.26 -4.16
N LEU A 282 7.15 -5.72 -3.14
CA LEU A 282 7.10 -6.28 -1.79
C LEU A 282 6.54 -7.70 -1.78
N THR A 283 5.47 -7.96 -2.53
CA THR A 283 4.89 -9.32 -2.59
C THR A 283 5.85 -10.31 -3.22
N LYS A 284 6.51 -9.95 -4.33
CA LYS A 284 7.48 -10.82 -5.00
C LYS A 284 8.70 -11.07 -4.12
N THR A 285 9.26 -10.03 -3.50
CA THR A 285 10.38 -10.19 -2.56
C THR A 285 9.98 -11.05 -1.37
N SER A 286 8.76 -10.88 -0.83
CA SER A 286 8.27 -11.72 0.27
C SER A 286 8.11 -13.19 -0.13
N MET A 287 7.67 -13.46 -1.36
CA MET A 287 7.55 -14.83 -1.89
C MET A 287 8.92 -15.47 -2.09
N ILE A 288 9.89 -14.72 -2.62
CA ILE A 288 11.26 -15.21 -2.86
C ILE A 288 11.92 -15.52 -1.51
N VAL A 289 11.96 -14.53 -0.61
CA VAL A 289 12.58 -14.69 0.71
C VAL A 289 11.86 -15.76 1.51
N GLY A 290 10.52 -15.76 1.51
CA GLY A 290 9.72 -16.79 2.16
C GLY A 290 10.09 -18.18 1.66
N THR A 291 10.09 -18.41 0.34
CA THR A 291 10.45 -19.71 -0.24
C THR A 291 11.86 -20.14 0.14
N ILE A 292 12.85 -19.24 0.06
CA ILE A 292 14.23 -19.56 0.43
C ILE A 292 14.32 -19.88 1.92
N PHE A 293 13.72 -19.05 2.78
CA PHE A 293 13.67 -19.26 4.23
C PHE A 293 13.07 -20.63 4.57
N PHE A 294 11.91 -20.99 3.97
CA PHE A 294 11.29 -22.30 4.18
C PHE A 294 12.14 -23.47 3.69
N SER A 295 12.82 -23.32 2.56
CA SER A 295 13.69 -24.39 2.02
C SER A 295 14.87 -24.74 2.93
N ARG A 296 15.19 -23.86 3.90
CA ARG A 296 16.27 -24.04 4.87
C ARG A 296 15.80 -24.54 6.23
N GLN A 297 14.49 -24.60 6.48
CA GLN A 297 14.02 -25.05 7.78
C GLN A 297 14.08 -26.57 7.88
N ILE A 298 14.78 -27.08 8.91
CA ILE A 298 14.79 -28.52 9.24
C ILE A 298 13.41 -28.97 9.73
N ALA A 299 12.71 -28.13 10.49
CA ALA A 299 11.39 -28.43 11.05
C ALA A 299 10.42 -27.24 10.93
N ILE A 300 9.14 -27.55 10.72
CA ILE A 300 8.08 -26.54 10.72
C ILE A 300 7.59 -26.35 12.15
N ASN A 301 8.03 -25.26 12.78
CA ASN A 301 7.52 -24.81 14.08
C ASN A 301 6.40 -23.76 13.90
N LEU A 302 5.86 -23.25 15.01
CA LEU A 302 4.80 -22.23 15.00
C LEU A 302 5.28 -20.93 14.33
N PHE A 303 6.50 -20.48 14.60
CA PHE A 303 7.05 -19.25 14.02
C PHE A 303 7.16 -19.36 12.50
N ASN A 304 7.76 -20.45 12.01
CA ASN A 304 7.84 -20.79 10.60
C ASN A 304 6.45 -20.82 9.97
N SER A 305 5.47 -21.46 10.61
CA SER A 305 4.09 -21.49 10.11
C SER A 305 3.48 -20.08 9.99
N LEU A 306 3.75 -19.18 10.93
CA LEU A 306 3.28 -17.79 10.91
C LEU A 306 3.94 -16.97 9.80
N VAL A 307 5.24 -17.16 9.56
CA VAL A 307 5.94 -16.52 8.44
C VAL A 307 5.33 -16.97 7.11
N LEU A 308 5.03 -18.27 6.95
CA LEU A 308 4.41 -18.81 5.73
C LEU A 308 3.01 -18.23 5.51
N PHE A 309 2.22 -18.20 6.58
CA PHE A 309 0.89 -17.63 6.57
C PHE A 309 0.94 -16.15 6.14
N SER A 310 1.90 -15.39 6.65
CA SER A 310 2.08 -13.98 6.33
C SER A 310 2.41 -13.76 4.85
N VAL A 311 3.38 -14.52 4.30
CA VAL A 311 3.78 -14.45 2.88
C VAL A 311 2.61 -14.84 1.96
N THR A 312 1.88 -15.91 2.28
CA THR A 312 0.76 -16.38 1.46
C THR A 312 -0.48 -15.48 1.55
N ALA A 313 -0.77 -14.92 2.73
CA ALA A 313 -1.84 -13.96 2.92
C ALA A 313 -1.59 -12.68 2.12
N PHE A 314 -0.37 -12.15 2.16
CA PHE A 314 0.03 -10.95 1.42
C PHE A 314 -0.11 -11.14 -0.10
N SER A 315 0.27 -12.32 -0.59
CA SER A 315 0.12 -12.73 -1.99
C SER A 315 -1.34 -12.80 -2.44
N LYS A 316 -2.22 -13.38 -1.61
CA LYS A 316 -3.67 -13.46 -1.89
C LYS A 316 -4.32 -12.08 -1.92
N LEU A 317 -3.90 -11.17 -1.02
CA LEU A 317 -4.36 -9.78 -1.03
C LEU A 317 -3.96 -9.08 -2.33
N ASN A 318 -2.73 -9.25 -2.80
CA ASN A 318 -2.27 -8.67 -4.06
C ASN A 318 -3.07 -9.18 -5.26
N LYS A 319 -3.34 -10.49 -5.32
CA LYS A 319 -4.19 -11.09 -6.38
C LYS A 319 -5.59 -10.48 -6.41
N LYS A 320 -6.20 -10.25 -5.23
CA LYS A 320 -7.50 -9.59 -5.12
C LYS A 320 -7.42 -8.15 -5.64
N TYR A 321 -6.35 -7.45 -5.32
CA TYR A 321 -6.08 -6.09 -5.80
C TYR A 321 -6.04 -6.01 -7.32
N TYR A 322 -5.21 -6.87 -7.93
CA TYR A 322 -5.06 -6.95 -9.37
C TYR A 322 -6.38 -7.30 -10.04
N LYS A 323 -7.17 -8.22 -9.47
CA LYS A 323 -8.50 -8.56 -9.99
C LYS A 323 -9.48 -7.39 -9.94
N ILE A 324 -9.46 -6.57 -8.88
CA ILE A 324 -10.31 -5.38 -8.77
C ILE A 324 -9.92 -4.37 -9.85
N LEU A 325 -8.62 -4.11 -10.00
CA LEU A 325 -8.09 -3.14 -10.95
C LEU A 325 -8.33 -3.60 -12.41
N ASN A 326 -8.04 -4.88 -12.71
CA ASN A 326 -8.28 -5.46 -14.02
C ASN A 326 -9.78 -5.45 -14.38
N ASN A 327 -10.66 -5.82 -13.46
CA ASN A 327 -12.11 -5.73 -13.68
C ASN A 327 -12.59 -4.30 -13.95
N TRP A 328 -11.92 -3.30 -13.38
CA TRP A 328 -12.23 -1.90 -13.61
C TRP A 328 -11.78 -1.44 -15.00
N CYS A 329 -10.53 -1.73 -15.37
CA CYS A 329 -10.00 -1.48 -16.71
C CYS A 329 -10.80 -2.21 -17.80
N CYS A 330 -11.11 -3.49 -17.62
CA CYS A 330 -11.90 -4.28 -18.57
C CYS A 330 -13.35 -3.77 -18.71
N ARG A 331 -13.98 -3.21 -17.67
CA ARG A 331 -15.35 -2.66 -17.79
C ARG A 331 -15.37 -1.29 -18.49
N LEU A 332 -14.34 -0.48 -18.31
CA LEU A 332 -14.12 0.72 -19.14
C LEU A 332 -13.93 0.37 -20.61
N ILE A 333 -13.30 -0.79 -20.88
CA ILE A 333 -13.13 -1.31 -22.24
C ILE A 333 -14.43 -1.94 -22.78
N ILE A 334 -15.18 -2.70 -21.99
CA ILE A 334 -16.45 -3.32 -22.42
C ILE A 334 -17.54 -2.26 -22.65
N SER A 335 -17.51 -1.11 -21.98
CA SER A 335 -18.37 0.02 -22.37
C SER A 335 -18.08 0.54 -23.79
N ARG A 336 -16.94 0.20 -24.41
CA ARG A 336 -16.69 0.47 -25.85
C ARG A 336 -17.57 -0.34 -26.79
N ASN A 337 -18.06 -1.52 -26.36
CA ASN A 337 -18.96 -2.34 -27.18
C ASN A 337 -20.42 -1.86 -27.14
N SER A 338 -20.74 -0.90 -26.27
CA SER A 338 -21.93 -0.09 -26.47
C SER A 338 -21.66 0.90 -27.62
N LYS A 339 -22.16 0.59 -28.82
CA LYS A 339 -21.98 1.36 -30.06
C LYS A 339 -22.09 2.90 -29.91
N PRO A 340 -22.99 3.50 -29.10
CA PRO A 340 -23.08 4.95 -28.99
C PRO A 340 -21.98 5.59 -28.12
N LEU A 341 -21.59 4.96 -27.01
CA LEU A 341 -20.52 5.49 -26.13
C LEU A 341 -19.14 5.29 -26.78
N GLY A 342 -18.97 4.18 -27.51
CA GLY A 342 -17.79 3.90 -28.31
C GLY A 342 -17.52 5.00 -29.34
N LEU A 343 -18.53 5.53 -30.03
CA LEU A 343 -18.38 6.62 -31.01
C LEU A 343 -18.06 7.98 -30.34
N ILE A 344 -18.72 8.32 -29.22
CA ILE A 344 -18.45 9.57 -28.49
C ILE A 344 -17.05 9.56 -27.86
N ILE A 345 -16.60 8.42 -27.34
CA ILE A 345 -15.25 8.25 -26.75
C ILE A 345 -14.18 8.15 -27.85
N LYS A 346 -14.48 7.50 -28.98
CA LYS A 346 -13.57 7.37 -30.14
C LYS A 346 -13.34 8.72 -30.83
N ASN A 347 -14.34 9.59 -30.88
CA ASN A 347 -14.23 10.93 -31.45
C ASN A 347 -13.56 11.96 -30.51
N GLY A 348 -13.26 11.59 -29.25
CA GLY A 348 -12.86 12.52 -28.18
C GLY A 348 -11.51 12.27 -27.50
N MET A 349 -10.43 11.93 -28.21
CA MET A 349 -9.05 11.89 -27.68
C MET A 349 -8.62 10.66 -26.85
N PHE A 350 -9.33 9.53 -26.89
CA PHE A 350 -9.02 8.39 -26.01
C PHE A 350 -7.80 7.53 -26.43
N ILE A 351 -7.27 7.65 -27.65
CA ILE A 351 -6.21 6.74 -28.15
C ILE A 351 -4.79 7.34 -28.06
N GLN A 352 -4.62 8.66 -28.12
CA GLN A 352 -3.29 9.26 -28.33
C GLN A 352 -2.41 9.44 -27.09
N LYS A 353 -2.86 9.14 -25.87
CA LYS A 353 -2.05 9.39 -24.64
C LYS A 353 -1.71 8.17 -23.77
N ILE A 354 -2.21 6.97 -24.08
CA ILE A 354 -1.84 5.74 -23.35
C ILE A 354 -0.56 5.08 -23.91
N GLN A 355 -0.21 5.35 -25.18
CA GLN A 355 0.98 4.77 -25.82
C GLN A 355 2.33 5.36 -25.34
N ASN A 356 2.34 6.52 -24.68
CA ASN A 356 3.57 7.17 -24.20
C ASN A 356 3.87 6.88 -22.71
N ASN A 357 3.62 5.66 -22.25
CA ASN A 357 4.09 5.21 -20.93
C ASN A 357 5.56 4.78 -21.03
N ARG A 358 6.50 5.67 -20.68
CA ARG A 358 7.96 5.47 -20.82
C ARG A 358 8.57 4.35 -19.95
N LEU A 359 7.76 3.60 -19.20
CA LEU A 359 8.21 2.51 -18.32
C LEU A 359 7.65 1.12 -18.70
N GLY A 360 7.12 0.94 -19.93
CA GLY A 360 6.83 -0.40 -20.44
C GLY A 360 5.60 -1.10 -19.84
N PHE A 361 4.81 -0.43 -19.00
CA PHE A 361 3.48 -0.94 -18.63
C PHE A 361 2.46 -0.53 -19.69
N ASN A 362 2.38 -1.32 -20.76
CA ASN A 362 1.25 -1.31 -21.68
C ASN A 362 0.00 -1.84 -20.94
N LEU A 363 -0.77 -0.97 -20.32
CA LEU A 363 -2.15 -1.26 -19.87
C LEU A 363 -3.13 -1.37 -21.06
N CYS A 364 -2.67 -2.02 -22.14
CA CYS A 364 -3.45 -2.47 -23.30
C CYS A 364 -2.80 -3.70 -23.98
N GLY A 365 -1.97 -4.45 -23.26
CA GLY A 365 -1.57 -5.82 -23.59
C GLY A 365 -1.65 -6.64 -22.31
N LEU A 366 -2.68 -7.48 -22.19
CA LEU A 366 -2.99 -8.31 -21.03
C LEU A 366 -1.77 -9.12 -20.57
N TYR A 367 -1.15 -8.72 -19.46
CA TYR A 367 -0.43 -9.67 -18.62
C TYR A 367 -1.35 -10.08 -17.49
N GLU A 368 -2.24 -11.02 -17.77
CA GLU A 368 -2.72 -11.89 -16.72
C GLU A 368 -1.52 -12.77 -16.33
N MET A 369 -0.99 -12.60 -15.11
CA MET A 369 -0.09 -13.61 -14.56
C MET A 369 -0.92 -14.85 -14.29
N THR A 370 -1.04 -15.71 -15.29
CA THR A 370 -1.53 -17.08 -15.13
C THR A 370 -0.62 -17.82 -14.15
N ALA A 371 -1.10 -18.92 -13.54
CA ALA A 371 -0.26 -19.77 -12.69
C ALA A 371 1.06 -20.15 -13.38
N PHE A 372 1.05 -20.26 -14.71
CA PHE A 372 2.20 -20.50 -15.57
C PHE A 372 3.20 -19.33 -15.60
N LYS A 373 2.76 -18.07 -15.62
CA LYS A 373 3.64 -16.90 -15.48
C LYS A 373 4.12 -16.67 -14.05
N HIS A 374 3.39 -17.17 -13.06
CA HIS A 374 3.92 -17.29 -11.70
C HIS A 374 5.06 -18.30 -11.65
N LEU A 375 4.93 -19.43 -12.35
CA LEU A 375 5.97 -20.43 -12.51
C LEU A 375 7.13 -19.90 -13.36
N GLU A 376 6.88 -19.11 -14.39
CA GLU A 376 7.89 -18.48 -15.25
C GLU A 376 8.63 -17.33 -14.54
N SER A 377 7.93 -16.48 -13.80
CA SER A 377 8.55 -15.47 -12.93
C SER A 377 9.26 -16.12 -11.75
N PHE A 378 8.74 -17.23 -11.22
CA PHE A 378 9.44 -18.06 -10.25
C PHE A 378 10.68 -18.69 -10.90
N LEU A 379 10.64 -19.18 -12.13
CA LEU A 379 11.77 -19.76 -12.86
C LEU A 379 12.82 -18.71 -13.25
N LEU A 380 12.41 -17.51 -13.69
CA LEU A 380 13.29 -16.37 -13.95
C LEU A 380 13.94 -15.88 -12.66
N ASN A 381 13.16 -15.76 -11.58
CA ASN A 381 13.71 -15.46 -10.27
C ASN A 381 14.51 -16.64 -9.70
N PHE A 382 14.24 -17.88 -10.08
CA PHE A 382 14.99 -19.08 -9.70
C PHE A 382 16.32 -19.13 -10.43
N VAL A 383 16.40 -18.67 -11.69
CA VAL A 383 17.65 -18.43 -12.41
C VAL A 383 18.43 -17.30 -11.73
N PHE A 384 17.78 -16.19 -11.35
CA PHE A 384 18.44 -15.13 -10.59
C PHE A 384 18.91 -15.60 -9.21
N VAL A 385 18.11 -16.41 -8.50
CA VAL A 385 18.46 -17.02 -7.22
C VAL A 385 19.60 -18.01 -7.42
N LEU A 386 19.62 -18.83 -8.47
CA LEU A 386 20.74 -19.71 -8.81
C LEU A 386 22.00 -18.92 -9.17
N MET A 387 21.88 -17.80 -9.88
CA MET A 387 23.01 -16.91 -10.18
C MET A 387 23.54 -16.21 -8.92
N PHE A 388 22.64 -15.76 -8.04
CA PHE A 388 22.99 -15.18 -6.74
C PHE A 388 23.64 -16.23 -5.84
N TYR A 389 23.07 -17.43 -5.78
CA TYR A 389 23.53 -18.55 -4.98
C TYR A 389 24.86 -19.10 -5.50
N LYS A 390 25.06 -19.18 -6.82
CA LYS A 390 26.35 -19.48 -7.44
C LYS A 390 27.40 -18.43 -7.08
N LYS A 391 27.05 -17.14 -7.13
CA LYS A 391 27.96 -16.05 -6.77
C LYS A 391 28.28 -16.05 -5.27
N PHE A 392 27.32 -16.40 -4.43
CA PHE A 392 27.49 -16.55 -2.98
C PHE A 392 28.41 -17.73 -2.65
N ILE A 393 28.16 -18.91 -3.23
CA ILE A 393 29.02 -20.11 -3.09
C ILE A 393 30.43 -19.87 -3.62
N MET A 394 30.57 -19.21 -4.78
CA MET A 394 31.89 -18.90 -5.33
C MET A 394 32.66 -17.86 -4.52
N ASN A 395 31.97 -17.04 -3.71
CA ASN A 395 32.62 -16.13 -2.77
C ASN A 395 32.96 -16.80 -1.43
N THR A 396 32.14 -17.73 -0.93
CA THR A 396 32.46 -18.48 0.30
C THR A 396 33.65 -19.43 0.10
N ASN A 397 33.83 -20.01 -1.10
CA ASN A 397 34.98 -20.87 -1.40
C ASN A 397 36.29 -20.12 -1.66
N LYS A 398 36.29 -18.78 -1.63
CA LYS A 398 37.52 -17.95 -1.72
C LYS A 398 38.05 -17.52 -0.34
N LEU A 399 37.31 -17.81 0.72
CA LEU A 399 37.66 -17.48 2.11
C LEU A 399 38.16 -18.70 2.91
N THR A 400 38.31 -19.85 2.23
CA THR A 400 39.11 -21.02 2.64
C THR A 400 40.33 -21.09 1.75
#